data_AF-A0A359E3D1-F1
#
_entry.id   AF-A0A359E3D1-F1
#
_cell.length_a   1.000
_cell.length_b   1.000
_cell.length_c   1.000
_cell.angle_alpha   90.00
_cell.angle_beta   90.00
_cell.angle_gamma   90.00
#
_symmetry.space_group_name_H-M   'P 1'
#
loop_
_entity.id
_entity.type
_entity.pdbx_description
1 polymer ?
#
loop_
_entity_poly.entity_id
_entity_poly.type
_entity_poly.pdbx_seq_one_letter_code
_entity_poly.pdbx_strand_id
1 'polypeptide(L)' 'EGKIEKDFYGNPISPITPVTKQVITPKEEEVSVNPASRSAKLRIAEKVEGGGS' A
#
# COMPACT_ATOMS: atom_id res chain seq x y z
N GLU A 1 -12.22 9.84 20.24
CA GLU A 1 -12.52 10.11 18.81
C GLU A 1 -11.21 10.33 18.08
N GLY A 2 -10.87 9.47 17.12
CA GLY A 2 -9.66 9.63 16.30
C GLY A 2 -9.89 10.75 15.29
N LYS A 3 -9.39 11.95 15.57
CA LYS A 3 -9.38 13.05 14.59
C LYS A 3 -8.48 12.64 13.44
N ILE A 4 -9.08 12.27 12.33
CA ILE A 4 -8.38 12.14 11.06
C ILE A 4 -8.03 13.57 10.65
N GLU A 5 -6.79 13.97 10.89
CA GLU A 5 -6.28 15.24 10.39
C GLU A 5 -6.30 15.19 8.87
N LYS A 6 -6.90 16.20 8.25
CA LYS A 6 -7.01 16.30 6.79
C LYS A 6 -6.21 17.52 6.34
N ASP A 7 -5.52 17.40 5.22
CA ASP A 7 -4.85 18.52 4.59
C ASP A 7 -5.85 19.56 4.05
N PHE A 8 -5.34 20.66 3.49
CA PHE A 8 -6.15 21.73 2.89
C PHE A 8 -7.04 21.26 1.72
N TYR A 9 -6.73 20.11 1.12
CA TYR A 9 -7.47 19.49 0.02
C TYR A 9 -8.44 18.39 0.50
N GLY A 10 -8.57 18.19 1.81
CA GLY A 10 -9.44 17.18 2.40
C GLY A 10 -8.86 15.76 2.39
N ASN A 11 -7.60 15.59 2.00
CA ASN A 11 -6.95 14.27 2.05
C ASN A 11 -6.59 13.95 3.50
N PRO A 12 -6.94 12.76 4.00
CA PRO A 12 -6.51 12.34 5.33
C PRO A 12 -4.98 12.26 5.37
N ILE A 13 -4.37 12.96 6.33
CA ILE A 13 -2.96 12.86 6.66
C ILE A 13 -2.76 11.48 7.27
N SER A 14 -2.38 10.54 6.42
CA SER A 14 -2.05 9.18 6.80
C SER A 14 -0.56 9.11 7.10
N PRO A 15 -0.14 8.51 8.22
CA PRO A 15 1.28 8.30 8.53
C PRO A 15 1.96 7.30 7.58
N ILE A 16 1.16 6.62 6.75
CA ILE A 16 1.62 5.71 5.71
C ILE A 16 0.99 6.08 4.37
N THR A 17 1.81 6.12 3.32
CA THR A 17 1.36 6.33 1.95
C THR A 17 1.55 5.03 1.17
N PRO A 18 0.53 4.52 0.45
CA PRO A 18 0.70 3.34 -0.38
C PRO A 18 1.67 3.64 -1.52
N VAL A 19 2.75 2.85 -1.62
CA VAL A 19 3.75 2.97 -2.70
C VAL A 19 3.12 2.57 -4.03
N THR A 20 2.30 1.51 -4.01
CA THR A 20 1.54 1.06 -5.18
C THR A 20 0.04 1.22 -4.95
N LYS A 21 -0.65 1.83 -5.92
CA LYS A 21 -2.13 1.96 -5.88
C LYS A 21 -2.82 0.61 -6.07
N GLN A 22 -2.20 -0.28 -6.83
CA GLN A 22 -2.70 -1.63 -7.12
C GLN A 22 -1.86 -2.68 -6.39
N VAL A 23 -2.47 -3.84 -6.15
CA VAL A 23 -1.78 -5.00 -5.59
C VAL A 23 -0.81 -5.56 -6.63
N ILE A 24 0.42 -5.86 -6.21
CA ILE A 24 1.39 -6.50 -7.10
C ILE A 24 1.09 -7.99 -7.11
N THR A 25 0.83 -8.53 -8.29
CA THR A 25 0.63 -9.97 -8.53
C THR A 25 1.86 -10.56 -9.21
N PRO A 26 2.16 -11.84 -8.99
CA PRO A 26 3.26 -12.50 -9.69
C PRO A 26 2.99 -12.59 -11.19
N LYS A 27 4.08 -12.66 -11.96
CA LYS A 27 4.05 -12.84 -13.42
C LYS A 27 3.69 -14.28 -13.77
N GLU A 28 3.21 -14.50 -14.99
CA GLU A 28 2.79 -15.82 -15.48
C GLU A 28 3.92 -16.85 -15.44
N GLU A 29 5.15 -16.44 -15.75
CA GLU A 29 6.34 -17.29 -15.69
C GLU A 29 6.60 -17.80 -14.26
N GLU A 30 6.55 -16.90 -13.27
CA GLU A 30 6.67 -17.23 -11.84
C GLU A 30 5.58 -18.20 -11.36
N VAL A 31 4.35 -18.06 -11.88
CA VAL A 31 3.25 -18.98 -11.57
C VAL A 31 3.47 -20.35 -12.22
N SER A 32 4.16 -20.41 -13.38
CA SER A 32 4.47 -21.66 -14.08
C SER A 32 5.54 -22.47 -13.34
N VAL A 33 6.61 -21.84 -12.84
CA VAL A 33 7.62 -22.50 -12.00
C VAL A 33 7.16 -22.74 -10.56
N ASN A 34 6.29 -21.88 -10.02
CA ASN A 34 5.72 -22.05 -8.68
C ASN A 34 4.21 -21.76 -8.67
N PRO A 35 3.35 -22.80 -8.81
CA PRO A 35 1.90 -22.65 -8.82
C PRO A 35 1.32 -22.03 -7.54
N ALA A 36 2.03 -22.15 -6.41
CA ALA A 36 1.62 -21.54 -5.15
C ALA A 36 1.70 -20.01 -5.19
N SER A 37 2.52 -19.44 -6.07
CA SER A 37 2.62 -17.99 -6.27
C SER A 37 1.33 -17.39 -6.83
N ARG A 38 0.48 -18.15 -7.53
CA ARG A 38 -0.74 -17.64 -8.19
C ARG A 38 -1.66 -16.81 -7.28
N SER A 39 -1.68 -17.10 -5.98
CA SER A 39 -2.53 -16.41 -5.01
C SER A 39 -1.80 -15.29 -4.24
N ALA A 40 -0.50 -15.12 -4.44
CA ALA A 40 0.30 -14.13 -3.74
C ALA A 40 -0.13 -12.70 -4.13
N LYS A 41 -0.29 -11.86 -3.12
CA LYS A 41 -0.73 -10.48 -3.23
C LYS A 41 0.20 -9.61 -2.40
N LEU A 42 1.08 -8.85 -3.07
CA LEU A 42 2.02 -7.96 -2.40
C LEU A 42 1.43 -6.55 -2.32
N ARG A 43 1.39 -5.99 -1.12
CA ARG A 43 0.99 -4.60 -0.83
C ARG A 43 2.12 -3.91 -0.08
N ILE A 44 2.49 -2.73 -0.53
CA ILE A 44 3.62 -1.96 0.02
C ILE A 44 3.13 -0.56 0.34
N ALA A 45 3.46 -0.08 1.54
CA ALA A 45 3.24 1.30 1.96
C ALA A 45 4.52 1.82 2.60
N GLU A 46 4.85 3.08 2.34
CA GLU A 46 5.95 3.80 2.96
C GLU A 46 5.44 4.60 4.15
N LYS A 47 6.23 4.69 5.22
CA LYS A 47 5.95 5.59 6.34
C LYS A 47 6.40 6.98 5.94
N VAL A 48 5.45 7.91 5.85
CA VAL A 48 5.75 9.33 5.63
C VAL A 48 5.88 10.01 7.00
N GLU A 49 7.01 10.67 7.26
CA GLU A 49 7.28 11.43 8.50
C GLU A 49 6.40 12.70 8.66
N GLY A 50 5.19 12.72 8.10
CA GLY A 50 4.27 13.87 8.14
C GLY A 50 3.05 13.69 9.06
N GLY A 51 2.94 12.58 9.78
CA GLY A 51 1.76 12.24 10.58
C GLY A 51 1.94 12.31 12.10
N GLY A 52 2.84 13.18 12.58
CA GLY A 52 3.11 13.30 14.01
C GLY A 52 3.81 14.61 14.37
N SER A 53 3.02 15.63 14.67
CA SER A 53 3.39 16.75 15.54
C SER A 53 2.11 17.29 16.17
#